data_AF-A0A0D8HJ65-F1
#
_entry.id   AF-A0A0D8HJ65-F1
#
_cell.length_a   1.000
_cell.length_b   1.000
_cell.length_c   1.000
_cell.angle_alpha   90.00
_cell.angle_beta   90.00
_cell.angle_gamma   90.00
#
_symmetry.space_group_name_H-M   'P 1'
#
loop_
_entity.id
_entity.type
_entity.pdbx_description
1 polymer ?
#
loop_
_entity_poly.entity_id
_entity_poly.type
_entity_poly.pdbx_seq_one_letter_code
_entity_poly.pdbx_strand_id
1 'polypeptide(L)' 'MARVKKYSPEVRDRAIRMVTDHRGEYPPQWAAIQSVAQKL' A
#
# COMPACT_ATOMS: atom_id res chain seq x y z
N MET A 1 -26.70 -4.26 -1.44
CA MET A 1 -25.69 -5.25 -1.02
C MET A 1 -24.38 -4.52 -0.74
N ALA A 2 -23.96 -4.43 0.52
CA ALA A 2 -22.70 -3.78 0.86
C ALA A 2 -21.54 -4.63 0.31
N ARG A 3 -20.74 -4.06 -0.59
CA ARG A 3 -19.54 -4.71 -1.11
C ARG A 3 -18.59 -4.90 0.07
N VAL A 4 -18.45 -6.14 0.56
CA VAL A 4 -17.48 -6.48 1.59
C VAL A 4 -16.11 -6.02 1.10
N LYS A 5 -15.55 -4.98 1.72
CA LYS A 5 -14.21 -4.52 1.38
C LYS A 5 -13.27 -5.65 1.80
N LYS A 6 -12.57 -6.24 0.82
CA LYS A 6 -11.62 -7.36 1.02
C LYS A 6 -10.53 -7.08 2.07
N TYR A 7 -10.32 -5.81 2.40
CA TYR A 7 -9.31 -5.34 3.34
C TYR A 7 -9.92 -4.36 4.35
N SER A 8 -9.49 -4.45 5.60
CA SER A 8 -9.82 -3.48 6.65
C SER A 8 -9.37 -2.07 6.22
N PRO A 9 -10.11 -1.01 6.60
CA PRO A 9 -9.66 0.38 6.41
C PRO A 9 -8.24 0.62 6.95
N GLU A 10 -7.89 0.02 8.09
CA GLU A 10 -6.58 0.20 8.73
C GLU A 10 -5.44 -0.33 7.86
N VAL A 11 -5.66 -1.50 7.21
CA VAL A 11 -4.69 -2.10 6.27
C VAL A 11 -4.49 -1.18 5.07
N ARG A 12 -5.57 -0.53 4.61
CA ARG A 12 -5.53 0.37 3.47
C ARG A 12 -4.78 1.66 3.78
N ASP A 13 -5.06 2.27 4.93
CA ASP A 13 -4.38 3.49 5.37
C ASP A 13 -2.90 3.23 5.65
N ARG A 14 -2.58 2.08 6.25
CA ARG A 14 -1.20 1.62 6.44
C ARG A 14 -0.47 1.42 5.11
N ALA A 15 -1.12 0.80 4.12
CA ALA A 15 -0.55 0.60 2.78
C ALA A 15 -0.26 1.94 2.08
N ILE A 16 -1.21 2.88 2.12
CA ILE A 16 -1.05 4.20 1.51
C ILE A 16 0.12 4.94 2.15
N ARG A 17 0.17 4.97 3.49
CA ARG A 17 1.24 5.64 4.22
C ARG A 17 2.62 5.07 3.89
N MET A 18 2.76 3.74 3.88
CA MET A 18 4.03 3.11 3.51
C MET A 18 4.46 3.40 2.07
N VAL A 19 3.54 3.39 1.11
CA VAL A 19 3.88 3.72 -0.29
C VAL A 19 4.31 5.17 -0.42
N THR A 20 3.68 6.09 0.30
CA THR A 20 4.06 7.50 0.31
C THR A 20 5.46 7.70 0.90
N ASP A 21 5.76 7.05 2.03
CA ASP A 21 7.07 7.15 2.69
C ASP A 21 8.19 6.57 1.80
N HIS A 22 7.95 5.42 1.14
CA HIS A 22 8.92 4.76 0.26
C HIS A 22 8.99 5.35 -1.17
N ARG A 23 8.14 6.32 -1.52
CA ARG A 23 8.09 6.88 -2.89
C ARG A 23 9.41 7.53 -3.35
N GLY A 24 10.22 8.03 -2.42
CA GLY A 24 11.53 8.63 -2.71
C GLY A 24 12.69 7.63 -2.79
N GLU A 25 12.50 6.40 -2.30
CA GLU A 25 13.56 5.38 -2.24
C GLU A 25 13.65 4.52 -3.51
N TYR A 26 12.58 4.47 -4.31
CA TYR A 26 12.52 3.66 -5.51
C TYR A 26 12.37 4.53 -6.77
N PRO A 27 13.26 4.39 -7.77
CA PRO A 27 13.13 5.10 -9.04
C PRO A 27 11.79 4.81 -9.75
N PRO A 28 11.26 3.56 -9.74
CA PRO A 28 9.92 3.27 -10.21
C PRO A 28 8.90 3.27 -9.06
N GLN A 29 7.79 3.97 -9.25
CA GLN A 29 6.67 3.94 -8.31
C GLN A 29 6.09 2.53 -8.10
N TRP A 30 6.10 1.68 -9.13
CA TRP A 30 5.62 0.31 -9.03
C TRP A 30 6.51 -0.56 -8.11
N ALA A 31 7.81 -0.27 -8.00
CA ALA A 31 8.71 -1.00 -7.14
C ALA A 31 8.45 -0.69 -5.65
N ALA A 32 8.13 0.57 -5.32
CA ALA A 32 7.67 0.93 -3.98
C ALA A 32 6.36 0.21 -3.62
N ILE A 33 5.41 0.16 -4.55
CA ILE A 33 4.14 -0.55 -4.36
C ILE A 33 4.36 -2.06 -4.14
N GLN A 34 5.22 -2.69 -4.93
CA GLN A 34 5.52 -4.12 -4.80
C GLN A 34 6.22 -4.46 -3.48
N SER A 35 7.17 -3.61 -3.06
CA SER A 35 7.85 -3.72 -1.76
C SER A 35 6.86 -3.63 -0.60
N VAL A 36 5.90 -2.69 -0.65
CA VAL A 36 4.85 -2.56 0.37
C VAL A 36 3.87 -3.73 0.34
N ALA A 37 3.51 -4.24 -0.85
CA ALA A 37 2.67 -5.41 -1.00
C ALA A 37 3.31 -6.70 -0.47
N GLN A 38 4.65 -6.77 -0.42
CA GLN A 38 5.37 -7.88 0.22
C GLN A 38 5.48 -7.73 1.76
N LYS A 39 5.33 -6.51 2.29
CA LYS A 39 5.40 -6.22 3.73
C LYS A 39 4.05 -6.31 4.47
N LEU A 40 2.94 -6.23 3.74
CA LEU A 40 1.57 -6.35 4.24
C LEU A 40 1.04 -7.77 4.11
#